data_AF-H2XTL4-F1
#
_entry.id   AF-H2XTL4-F1
#
_cell.length_a   1.000
_cell.length_b   1.000
_cell.length_c   1.000
_cell.angle_alpha   90.00
_cell.angle_beta   90.00
_cell.angle_gamma   90.00
#
_symmetry.space_group_name_H-M   'P 1'
#
loop_
_entity.id
_entity.type
_entity.pdbx_description
1 polymer ?
#
loop_
_entity_poly.entity_id
_entity_poly.type
_entity_poly.pdbx_seq_one_letter_code
_entity_poly.pdbx_strand_id
1 'polypeptide(L)'
;MTKKQSAVYCSNRSAELADIADRETYGLIYGHVAKHYKYQTLVYTYVHVWIASKYNSQTGKVAQSNGEPGFNGDRNWKQPGFPTSQSTSTELVMRVRYLHTNDSGLLNYPIGKEFEASTVLCSIKLSSDL
;
A
#
# COMPACT_ATOMS: atom_id res chain seq x y z
N MET A 1 0.77 -7.67 -12.06
CA MET A 1 0.84 -6.20 -12.27
C MET A 1 1.90 -5.57 -11.37
N THR A 2 2.81 -4.78 -11.95
CA THR A 2 3.82 -3.98 -11.25
C THR A 2 3.24 -2.65 -10.71
N LYS A 3 3.98 -1.94 -9.84
CA LYS A 3 3.63 -0.57 -9.42
C LYS A 3 3.47 0.37 -10.61
N LYS A 4 4.39 0.31 -11.58
CA LYS A 4 4.35 1.13 -12.79
C LYS A 4 3.09 0.87 -13.61
N GLN A 5 2.74 -0.38 -13.85
CA GLN A 5 1.50 -0.73 -14.57
C GLN A 5 0.25 -0.28 -13.79
N SER A 6 0.27 -0.37 -12.46
CA SER A 6 -0.82 0.11 -11.61
C SER A 6 -0.98 1.64 -11.67
N ALA A 7 0.14 2.37 -11.72
CA ALA A 7 0.14 3.81 -11.94
C ALA A 7 -0.45 4.20 -13.30
N VAL A 8 -0.08 3.49 -14.37
CA VAL A 8 -0.68 3.69 -15.69
C VAL A 8 -2.18 3.39 -15.68
N TYR A 9 -2.60 2.32 -14.98
CA TYR A 9 -4.03 1.99 -14.85
C TYR A 9 -4.84 3.12 -14.21
N CYS A 10 -4.31 3.78 -13.17
CA CYS A 10 -4.95 4.94 -12.54
C CYS A 10 -4.91 6.18 -13.43
N SER A 11 -3.76 6.46 -14.06
CA SER A 11 -3.61 7.63 -14.94
C SER A 11 -4.59 7.59 -16.12
N ASN A 12 -4.83 6.41 -16.71
CA ASN A 12 -5.84 6.21 -17.76
C ASN A 12 -7.28 6.50 -17.30
N ARG A 13 -7.51 6.71 -16.01
CA ARG A 13 -8.80 7.06 -15.40
C ARG A 13 -8.78 8.45 -14.76
N SER A 14 -7.83 9.30 -15.17
CA SER A 14 -7.64 10.64 -14.61
C SER A 14 -7.45 10.63 -13.09
N ALA A 15 -6.82 9.57 -12.57
CA ALA A 15 -6.56 9.34 -11.17
C ALA A 15 -5.07 9.02 -10.93
N GLU A 16 -4.66 8.95 -9.68
CA GLU A 16 -3.29 8.61 -9.27
C GLU A 16 -3.29 7.35 -8.42
N LEU A 17 -2.14 6.69 -8.23
CA LEU A 17 -2.05 5.67 -7.19
C LEU A 17 -2.24 6.33 -5.82
N ALA A 18 -2.96 5.66 -4.92
CA ALA A 18 -3.19 6.23 -3.59
C ALA A 18 -1.89 6.33 -2.77
N ASP A 19 -1.69 7.47 -2.13
CA ASP A 19 -0.76 7.63 -1.00
C ASP A 19 -1.44 7.25 0.31
N ILE A 20 -0.63 6.98 1.33
CA ILE A 20 -1.12 6.81 2.70
C ILE A 20 -0.43 7.85 3.56
N ALA A 21 -1.13 8.96 3.84
CA ALA A 21 -0.58 10.05 4.64
C ALA A 21 -0.47 9.67 6.12
N ASP A 22 -1.48 8.99 6.64
CA ASP A 22 -1.63 8.70 8.06
C ASP A 22 -2.38 7.39 8.32
N ARG A 23 -2.59 7.10 9.61
CA ARG A 23 -3.28 5.92 10.10
C ARG A 23 -4.76 5.88 9.69
N GLU A 24 -5.40 7.04 9.60
CA GLU A 24 -6.82 7.14 9.23
C GLU A 24 -7.00 6.75 7.75
N THR A 25 -6.18 7.33 6.88
CA THR A 25 -6.10 6.99 5.46
C THR A 25 -5.81 5.50 5.26
N TYR A 26 -4.87 4.95 6.02
CA TYR A 26 -4.59 3.50 6.02
C TYR A 26 -5.86 2.69 6.36
N GLY A 27 -6.57 3.06 7.42
CA GLY A 27 -7.78 2.37 7.86
C GLY A 27 -8.89 2.38 6.81
N LEU A 28 -9.08 3.52 6.13
CA LEU A 28 -10.07 3.66 5.06
C LEU A 28 -9.75 2.74 3.87
N ILE A 29 -8.50 2.78 3.38
CA ILE A 29 -8.07 1.97 2.23
C ILE A 29 -8.11 0.48 2.59
N TYR A 30 -7.59 0.10 3.77
CA TYR A 30 -7.63 -1.28 4.25
C TYR A 30 -9.07 -1.79 4.34
N GLY A 31 -9.96 -1.03 4.99
CA GLY A 31 -11.37 -1.40 5.15
C GLY A 31 -12.10 -1.52 3.82
N HIS A 32 -11.84 -0.61 2.88
CA HIS A 32 -12.41 -0.67 1.53
C HIS A 32 -12.00 -1.95 0.79
N VAL A 33 -10.70 -2.26 0.76
CA VAL A 33 -10.18 -3.47 0.11
C VAL A 33 -10.71 -4.73 0.80
N ALA A 34 -10.69 -4.77 2.14
CA ALA A 34 -11.18 -5.91 2.91
C ALA A 34 -12.67 -6.18 2.67
N LYS A 35 -13.48 -5.14 2.50
CA LYS A 35 -14.93 -5.26 2.21
C LYS A 35 -15.21 -5.77 0.79
N HIS A 36 -14.40 -5.38 -0.20
CA HIS A 36 -14.64 -5.71 -1.60
C HIS A 36 -13.99 -7.01 -2.06
N TYR A 37 -12.94 -7.45 -1.38
CA TYR A 37 -12.34 -8.74 -1.64
C TYR A 37 -13.01 -9.82 -0.80
N LYS A 38 -13.80 -10.68 -1.47
CA LYS A 38 -14.25 -11.94 -0.89
C LYS A 38 -13.05 -12.87 -0.79
N TYR A 39 -12.40 -12.88 0.37
CA TYR A 39 -11.40 -13.89 0.67
C TYR A 39 -12.10 -15.25 0.64
N GLN A 40 -11.72 -16.11 -0.30
CA GLN A 40 -12.10 -17.52 -0.21
C GLN A 40 -11.59 -18.03 1.14
N THR A 41 -12.37 -18.85 1.83
CA THR A 41 -12.27 -19.23 3.25
C THR A 41 -10.98 -19.94 3.67
N LEU A 42 -9.94 -19.91 2.84
CA LEU A 42 -8.63 -20.45 3.13
C LEU A 42 -7.88 -19.51 4.07
N VAL A 43 -7.42 -20.07 5.19
CA VAL A 43 -6.45 -19.41 6.05
C VAL A 43 -5.25 -19.01 5.18
N TYR A 44 -4.71 -17.81 5.41
CA TYR A 44 -3.59 -17.21 4.67
C TYR A 44 -3.89 -16.54 3.32
N THR A 45 -5.15 -16.36 2.89
CA THR A 45 -5.44 -15.53 1.70
C THR A 45 -5.16 -14.05 1.98
N TYR A 46 -4.47 -13.39 1.05
CA TYR A 46 -4.16 -11.96 1.08
C TYR A 46 -4.32 -11.32 -0.30
N VAL A 47 -4.47 -10.00 -0.31
CA VAL A 47 -4.39 -9.16 -1.50
C VAL A 47 -3.34 -8.10 -1.26
N HIS A 48 -2.50 -7.83 -2.26
CA HIS A 48 -1.59 -6.70 -2.26
C HIS A 48 -2.17 -5.54 -3.04
N VAL A 49 -2.03 -4.35 -2.48
CA VAL A 49 -2.41 -3.08 -3.10
C VAL A 49 -1.13 -2.29 -3.29
N TRP A 50 -0.83 -1.92 -4.53
CA TRP A 50 0.25 -0.97 -4.81
C TRP A 50 -0.15 0.41 -4.29
N ILE A 51 0.79 1.10 -3.64
CA ILE A 51 0.60 2.49 -3.20
C ILE A 51 1.66 3.40 -3.82
N ALA A 52 1.34 4.68 -3.96
CA ALA A 52 2.24 5.68 -4.54
C ALA A 52 3.44 5.98 -3.64
N SER A 53 3.24 5.95 -2.32
CA SER A 53 4.27 6.23 -1.32
C SER A 53 5.50 5.34 -1.49
N LYS A 54 6.65 5.85 -1.03
CA LYS A 54 7.95 5.17 -1.11
C LYS A 54 8.60 5.15 0.26
N TYR A 55 9.35 4.07 0.50
CA TYR A 55 10.17 3.93 1.68
C TYR A 55 11.62 4.31 1.39
N ASN A 56 12.21 5.07 2.30
CA ASN A 56 13.64 5.35 2.31
C ASN A 56 14.30 4.49 3.39
N SER A 57 15.09 3.50 2.98
CA SER A 57 15.77 2.57 3.90
C SER A 57 16.90 3.22 4.69
N GLN A 58 17.49 4.31 4.20
CA GLN A 58 18.54 5.04 4.92
C GLN A 58 17.97 5.82 6.12
N THR A 59 16.78 6.41 5.96
CA THR A 59 16.15 7.23 7.00
C THR A 59 15.09 6.47 7.79
N GLY A 60 14.67 5.30 7.30
CA GLY A 60 13.59 4.52 7.88
C GLY A 60 12.22 5.20 7.79
N LYS A 61 12.02 6.11 6.82
CA LYS A 61 10.80 6.93 6.69
C LYS A 61 10.05 6.62 5.39
N VAL A 62 8.74 6.83 5.43
CA VAL A 62 7.87 6.84 4.25
C VAL A 62 7.64 8.28 3.80
N ALA A 63 7.70 8.49 2.49
CA ALA A 63 7.28 9.73 1.84
C ALA A 63 6.13 9.45 0.87
N GLN A 64 5.17 10.36 0.85
CA GLN A 64 4.10 10.41 -0.14
C GLN A 64 4.66 10.79 -1.52
N SER A 65 3.87 10.63 -2.57
CA SER A 65 4.29 10.96 -3.94
C SER A 65 4.57 12.45 -4.15
N ASN A 66 3.96 13.32 -3.35
CA ASN A 66 4.21 14.77 -3.32
C ASN A 66 5.44 15.18 -2.48
N GLY A 67 6.13 14.23 -1.83
CA GLY A 67 7.30 14.48 -0.98
C GLY A 67 6.99 14.70 0.50
N GLU A 68 5.72 14.85 0.89
CA GLU A 68 5.33 14.98 2.30
C GLU A 68 5.55 13.67 3.08
N PRO A 69 5.68 13.73 4.42
CA PRO A 69 5.76 12.53 5.24
C PRO A 69 4.54 11.62 5.02
N GLY A 70 4.77 10.32 4.91
CA GLY A 70 3.71 9.31 4.80
C GLY A 70 3.65 8.38 6.00
N PHE A 71 2.61 7.56 6.03
CA PHE A 71 2.40 6.60 7.10
C PHE A 71 3.42 5.47 7.02
N ASN A 72 4.20 5.32 8.08
CA ASN A 72 5.24 4.30 8.21
C ASN A 72 4.78 3.08 9.03
N GLY A 73 3.46 2.91 9.16
CA GLY A 73 2.85 1.90 10.00
C GLY A 73 2.80 2.25 11.49
N ASP A 74 1.99 1.47 12.21
CA ASP A 74 2.02 1.44 13.67
C ASP A 74 3.03 0.36 14.06
N ARG A 75 4.09 0.72 14.81
CA ARG A 75 5.25 -0.11 15.25
C ARG A 75 4.96 -1.54 15.75
N ASN A 76 3.69 -1.94 15.84
CA ASN A 76 3.16 -3.22 16.27
C ASN A 76 2.89 -4.22 15.12
N TRP A 77 3.16 -3.90 13.85
CA TRP A 77 3.07 -4.92 12.79
C TRP A 77 4.11 -6.02 13.03
N LYS A 78 3.66 -7.26 13.26
CA LYS A 78 4.53 -8.36 13.69
C LYS A 78 4.94 -9.22 12.48
N GLN A 79 6.25 -9.24 12.25
CA GLN A 79 7.02 -10.21 11.46
C GLN A 79 7.07 -10.02 9.92
N PRO A 80 8.29 -9.73 9.42
CA PRO A 80 9.31 -8.87 10.04
C PRO A 80 8.77 -7.44 10.10
N GLY A 81 9.17 -6.63 11.09
CA GLY A 81 8.61 -5.28 11.33
C GLY A 81 8.75 -4.39 10.10
N PHE A 82 7.70 -4.34 9.29
CA PHE A 82 7.68 -3.68 8.00
C PHE A 82 7.00 -2.30 8.08
N PRO A 83 7.29 -1.40 7.13
CA PRO A 83 8.47 -1.45 6.29
C PRO A 83 9.76 -1.37 7.14
N THR A 84 10.82 -2.06 6.71
CA THR A 84 12.07 -2.25 7.45
C THR A 84 13.26 -1.64 6.71
N SER A 85 14.17 -1.00 7.46
CA SER A 85 15.44 -0.47 6.93
C SER A 85 16.42 -1.57 6.51
N GLN A 86 16.17 -2.81 6.93
CA GLN A 86 16.97 -3.97 6.51
C GLN A 86 16.72 -4.38 5.05
N SER A 87 15.63 -3.89 4.44
CA SER A 87 15.31 -4.15 3.04
C SER A 87 15.90 -3.09 2.12
N THR A 88 16.47 -3.51 0.99
CA THR A 88 16.87 -2.62 -0.11
C THR A 88 15.70 -2.19 -0.98
N SER A 89 14.53 -2.76 -0.75
CA SER A 89 13.31 -2.48 -1.51
C SER A 89 12.66 -1.17 -1.05
N THR A 90 12.39 -0.27 -2.00
CA THR A 90 11.87 1.08 -1.73
C THR A 90 10.42 1.28 -2.14
N GLU A 91 9.86 0.39 -2.98
CA GLU A 91 8.42 0.41 -3.23
C GLU A 91 7.67 -0.13 -2.02
N LEU A 92 6.44 0.34 -1.86
CA LEU A 92 5.56 -0.05 -0.77
C LEU A 92 4.30 -0.68 -1.31
N VAL A 93 3.83 -1.66 -0.57
CA VAL A 93 2.51 -2.28 -0.77
C VAL A 93 1.77 -2.43 0.52
N MET A 94 0.44 -2.30 0.44
CA MET A 94 -0.43 -2.66 1.53
C MET A 94 -0.93 -4.10 1.34
N ARG A 95 -0.66 -4.95 2.33
CA ARG A 95 -1.20 -6.30 2.41
C ARG A 95 -2.46 -6.30 3.26
N VAL A 96 -3.56 -6.71 2.65
CA VAL A 96 -4.88 -6.83 3.28
C VAL A 96 -5.25 -8.32 3.34
N ARG A 97 -5.71 -8.80 4.50
CA ARG A 97 -6.01 -10.20 4.77
C ARG A 97 -7.45 -10.40 5.26
N TYR A 98 -7.94 -11.62 5.09
CA TYR A 98 -9.26 -12.04 5.60
C TYR A 98 -9.35 -11.97 7.12
N LEU A 99 -8.34 -12.53 7.78
CA LEU A 99 -8.18 -12.48 9.23
C LEU A 99 -7.17 -11.38 9.52
N HIS A 100 -7.43 -10.58 10.55
CA HIS A 100 -6.44 -9.65 11.11
C HIS A 100 -5.30 -10.43 11.76
N THR A 101 -4.49 -11.10 10.94
CA THR A 101 -3.24 -11.73 11.33
C THR A 101 -2.15 -10.68 11.34
N ASN A 102 -1.12 -10.99 12.11
CA ASN A 102 -0.05 -10.06 12.47
C ASN A 102 0.83 -9.58 11.31
N ASP A 103 0.69 -10.14 10.11
CA ASP A 103 1.45 -9.80 8.90
C ASP A 103 0.63 -8.96 7.88
N SER A 104 -0.53 -8.44 8.27
CA SER A 104 -1.21 -7.34 7.55
C SER A 104 -0.47 -6.02 7.75
N GLY A 105 -0.47 -5.14 6.75
CA GLY A 105 0.18 -3.82 6.86
C GLY A 105 0.94 -3.41 5.61
N LEU A 106 1.82 -2.42 5.74
CA LEU A 106 2.72 -1.96 4.68
C LEU A 106 4.02 -2.75 4.66
N LEU A 107 4.47 -3.10 3.47
CA LEU A 107 5.64 -3.93 3.22
C LEU A 107 6.55 -3.24 2.19
N ASN A 108 7.86 -3.32 2.40
CA ASN A 108 8.82 -3.04 1.32
C ASN A 108 8.68 -4.10 0.23
N TYR A 109 8.72 -3.68 -1.02
CA TYR A 109 8.65 -4.58 -2.16
C TYR A 109 9.63 -4.21 -3.27
N PRO A 110 10.26 -5.19 -3.95
CA PRO A 110 11.28 -4.88 -4.93
C PRO A 110 10.71 -4.17 -6.15
N ILE A 111 11.48 -3.23 -6.69
CA ILE A 111 11.11 -2.45 -7.87
C ILE A 111 10.86 -3.38 -9.06
N GLY A 112 9.74 -3.16 -9.76
CA GLY A 112 9.42 -3.86 -11.00
C GLY A 112 8.96 -5.30 -10.83
N LYS A 113 8.75 -5.78 -9.60
CA LYS A 113 8.16 -7.09 -9.35
C LYS A 113 6.64 -7.05 -9.51
N GLU A 114 6.08 -8.19 -9.86
CA GLU A 114 4.64 -8.38 -10.02
C GLU A 114 4.06 -9.23 -8.88
N PHE A 115 2.79 -9.02 -8.60
CA PHE A 115 2.01 -9.91 -7.73
C PHE A 115 1.16 -10.88 -8.53
N GLU A 116 1.06 -12.11 -8.02
CA GLU A 116 0.05 -13.08 -8.44
C GLU A 116 -1.37 -12.65 -7.99
N ALA A 117 -1.49 -12.07 -6.79
CA ALA A 117 -2.76 -11.57 -6.23
C ALA A 117 -2.66 -10.07 -5.88
N SER A 118 -3.05 -9.21 -6.81
CA SER A 118 -3.06 -7.75 -6.59
C SER A 118 -4.37 -7.08 -6.98
N THR A 119 -4.60 -5.94 -6.36
CA THR A 119 -5.62 -4.96 -6.75
C THR A 119 -5.00 -3.59 -6.93
N VAL A 120 -5.70 -2.73 -7.66
CA VAL A 120 -5.29 -1.35 -7.89
C VAL A 120 -6.31 -0.43 -7.25
N LEU A 121 -5.84 0.44 -6.36
CA LEU A 121 -6.64 1.49 -5.76
C LEU A 121 -6.11 2.85 -6.21
N CYS A 122 -6.99 3.61 -6.86
CA CYS A 122 -6.67 4.92 -7.38
C CYS A 122 -7.28 6.01 -6.48
N SER A 123 -6.51 7.06 -6.21
CA SER A 123 -6.98 8.28 -5.57
C SER A 123 -7.34 9.33 -6.61
N ILE A 124 -8.40 10.09 -6.33
CA ILE A 124 -8.80 11.24 -7.15
C ILE A 124 -8.54 12.48 -6.30
N LYS A 125 -7.86 13.48 -6.86
CA LYS A 125 -7.79 14.80 -6.24
C LYS A 125 -9.13 15.49 -6.51
N LEU A 126 -9.90 15.72 -5.45
CA LEU A 126 -11.05 16.63 -5.55
C LEU A 126 -10.46 18.05 -5.65
N SER A 127 -10.66 18.74 -6.77
CA SER A 127 -10.31 20.15 -6.84
C SER A 127 -11.18 20.90 -5.84
N SER A 128 -10.56 21.66 -4.95
CA SER A 128 -11.26 22.55 -4.03
C SER A 128 -11.69 23.84 -4.74
N ASP A 129 -12.40 23.68 -5.85
CA ASP A 129 -13.11 24.77 -6.52
C ASP A 129 -14.60 24.63 -6.18
N LEU A 130 -14.96 25.11 -4.97
CA LEU A 130 -16.30 25.52 -4.58
C LEU A 130 -16.21 26.86 -3.87
#